data_AF-A0A979FWP1-F1
#
_entry.id   AF-A0A979FWP1-F1
#
_cell.length_a   1.000
_cell.length_b   1.000
_cell.length_c   1.000
_cell.angle_alpha   90.00
_cell.angle_beta   90.00
_cell.angle_gamma   90.00
#
_symmetry.space_group_name_H-M   'P 1'
#
loop_
_entity.id
_entity.type
_entity.pdbx_description
1 polymer ?
#
loop_
_entity_poly.entity_id
_entity_poly.type
_entity_poly.pdbx_seq_one_letter_code
_entity_poly.pdbx_strand_id
1 'polypeptide(L)'
;MASIAEQRQHILDLTKELRQKILLTEGEGKAFYEESEAEKQTNKAKIAELRATNRALRARIHEAVQGEERAVERVLFQEKRRHSSVSSRPSPVPLYPPSRLEEKLAALQAKIHPSGRNRLKEEQATIRALKEEHVALENELERMKAQLTEAQTVRRHYASMTSALRGEAALHNTSLDALNTRLADEKLALKKLRAGGKQDSCGGTCSISCQTAYDARRERERKINEYRQRAEERRVSQIAVGNLAGERRLSMLRSPQRRDSTDADADDQDDVCTDIDNELNKYLAIFSKMKMILGVSSVEAVIERMSGQSATQEHLQELREAALHELRAAEAQREELQQNLNKLKYAATEDNARLGVSSVEAVIERMSGQSATQEHLQELREAALHELRAAEAQREELQQNLNKLKYAATEDNARTRKEEEELKRAVADVEKKLVSAMASRDDALKHLVAANTALVQVAEKLEGLMGQKIARNPSPALQAATLIEFCSNGARNLLAKLPSPELDEKTITDEDEEEDSLSLPLENLRISLTMTNNTLQQSAPQQVEEESGDEEAVARRVLKRASQQVVEAKSRKRNKPVTTSFKS
;
A
#
# COMPACT_ATOMS: atom_id res chain seq x y z
N MET A 1 -15.46 41.23 16.87
CA MET A 1 -14.47 41.94 16.03
C MET A 1 -13.31 42.38 16.89
N ALA A 2 -12.23 41.59 16.93
CA ALA A 2 -10.97 42.08 17.48
C ALA A 2 -10.47 43.23 16.59
N SER A 3 -9.85 44.25 17.18
CA SER A 3 -9.27 45.36 16.44
C SER A 3 -8.19 44.85 15.48
N ILE A 4 -8.02 45.50 14.32
CA ILE A 4 -6.92 45.19 13.39
C ILE A 4 -5.56 45.29 14.11
N ALA A 5 -5.45 46.15 15.12
CA ALA A 5 -4.28 46.23 16.01
C ALA A 5 -4.07 44.96 16.87
N GLU A 6 -5.15 44.39 17.41
CA GLU A 6 -5.10 43.15 18.22
C GLU A 6 -4.76 41.94 17.34
N GLN A 7 -5.33 41.86 16.13
CA GLN A 7 -4.98 40.82 15.15
C GLN A 7 -3.51 40.92 14.73
N ARG A 8 -3.01 42.14 14.46
CA ARG A 8 -1.59 42.38 14.16
C ARG A 8 -0.68 41.99 15.33
N GLN A 9 -1.09 42.30 16.56
CA GLN A 9 -0.35 41.92 17.77
C GLN A 9 -0.29 40.40 17.94
N HIS A 10 -1.43 39.71 17.79
CA HIS A 10 -1.51 38.25 17.83
C HIS A 10 -0.62 37.58 16.76
N ILE A 11 -0.58 38.12 15.54
CA ILE A 11 0.32 37.62 14.47
C ILE A 11 1.80 37.83 14.86
N LEU A 12 2.16 38.99 15.43
CA LEU A 12 3.52 39.27 15.88
C LEU A 12 3.95 38.32 17.01
N ASP A 13 3.06 38.05 17.97
CA ASP A 13 3.36 37.19 19.12
C ASP A 13 3.42 35.70 18.69
N LEU A 14 2.52 35.24 17.82
CA LEU A 14 2.63 33.92 17.17
C LEU A 14 3.94 33.78 16.36
N THR A 15 4.37 34.84 15.69
CA THR A 15 5.65 34.84 14.94
C THR A 15 6.85 34.74 15.88
N LYS A 16 6.81 35.35 17.07
CA LYS A 16 7.84 35.18 18.11
C LYS A 16 7.85 33.75 18.65
N GLU A 17 6.69 33.19 18.97
CA GLU A 17 6.58 31.80 19.43
C GLU A 17 7.13 30.80 18.40
N LEU A 18 6.79 30.98 17.12
CA LEU A 18 7.30 30.12 16.04
C LEU A 18 8.82 30.23 15.90
N ARG A 19 9.38 31.44 15.97
CA ARG A 19 10.85 31.64 15.99
C ARG A 19 11.52 30.98 17.20
N GLN A 20 10.88 31.05 18.37
CA GLN A 20 11.40 30.40 19.58
C GLN A 20 11.34 28.88 19.48
N LYS A 21 10.25 28.32 18.92
CA LYS A 21 10.11 26.88 18.64
C LYS A 21 11.18 26.41 17.64
N ILE A 22 11.40 27.16 16.55
CA ILE A 22 12.48 26.87 15.58
C ILE A 22 13.84 26.84 16.27
N LEU A 23 14.18 27.88 17.04
CA LEU A 23 15.46 27.96 17.76
C LEU A 23 15.67 26.80 18.74
N LEU A 24 14.62 26.36 19.42
CA LEU A 24 14.65 25.18 20.30
C LEU A 24 14.89 23.90 19.49
N THR A 25 14.17 23.66 18.40
CA THR A 25 14.38 22.48 17.55
C THR A 25 15.75 22.45 16.87
N GLU A 26 16.32 23.61 16.52
CA GLU A 26 17.70 23.72 16.04
C GLU A 26 18.72 23.44 17.15
N GLY A 27 18.43 23.84 18.39
CA GLY A 27 19.23 23.52 19.57
C GLY A 27 19.21 22.03 19.90
N GLU A 28 18.04 21.40 19.89
CA GLU A 28 17.86 19.95 20.05
C GLU A 28 18.58 19.16 18.94
N GLY A 29 18.46 19.60 17.68
CA GLY A 29 19.18 19.00 16.55
C GLY A 29 20.70 19.10 16.67
N LYS A 30 21.23 20.23 17.17
CA LYS A 30 22.67 20.38 17.46
C LYS A 30 23.11 19.48 18.61
N ALA A 31 22.37 19.45 19.71
CA ALA A 31 22.68 18.60 20.86
C ALA A 31 22.69 17.11 20.48
N PHE A 32 21.71 16.65 19.70
CA PHE A 32 21.65 15.28 19.20
C PHE A 32 22.83 14.94 18.27
N TYR A 33 23.25 15.89 17.41
CA TYR A 33 24.43 15.70 16.56
C TYR A 33 25.72 15.60 17.38
N GLU A 34 25.89 16.48 18.38
CA GLU A 34 27.04 16.47 19.29
C GLU A 34 27.10 15.19 20.13
N GLU A 35 25.96 14.71 20.65
CA GLU A 35 25.85 13.43 21.37
C GLU A 35 26.19 12.26 20.46
N SER A 36 25.69 12.25 19.21
CA SER A 36 25.99 11.20 18.22
C SER A 36 27.48 11.18 17.83
N GLU A 37 28.12 12.34 17.64
CA GLU A 37 29.57 12.39 17.36
C GLU A 37 30.41 11.98 18.57
N ALA A 38 30.01 12.37 19.79
CA ALA A 38 30.64 11.91 21.02
C ALA A 38 30.53 10.37 21.15
N GLU A 39 29.35 9.80 20.92
CA GLU A 39 29.14 8.34 20.96
C GLU A 39 30.00 7.63 19.90
N LYS A 40 30.00 8.11 18.64
CA LYS A 40 30.89 7.61 17.58
C LYS A 40 32.35 7.63 18.00
N GLN A 41 32.79 8.68 18.70
CA GLN A 41 34.17 8.79 19.18
C GLN A 41 34.49 7.79 20.31
N THR A 42 33.57 7.57 21.25
CA THR A 42 33.75 6.50 22.27
C THR A 42 33.76 5.11 21.63
N ASN A 43 32.90 4.85 20.65
CA ASN A 43 32.85 3.60 19.90
C ASN A 43 34.13 3.37 19.08
N LYS A 44 34.69 4.41 18.42
CA LYS A 44 36.01 4.36 17.76
C LYS A 44 37.12 3.98 18.76
N ALA A 45 37.14 4.60 19.95
CA ALA A 45 38.11 4.29 21.00
C ALA A 45 37.99 2.83 21.50
N LYS A 46 36.77 2.37 21.77
CA LYS A 46 36.49 0.99 22.19
C LYS A 46 36.88 -0.05 21.13
N ILE A 47 36.67 0.25 19.85
CA ILE A 47 37.16 -0.59 18.73
C ILE A 47 38.69 -0.63 18.68
N ALA A 48 39.37 0.49 18.94
CA ALA A 48 40.83 0.54 18.98
C ALA A 48 41.40 -0.29 20.15
N GLU A 49 40.77 -0.20 21.33
CA GLU A 49 41.08 -1.03 22.50
C GLU A 49 40.87 -2.52 22.21
N LEU A 50 39.70 -2.91 21.69
CA LEU A 50 39.41 -4.31 21.31
C LEU A 50 40.38 -4.85 20.24
N ARG A 51 40.90 -3.99 19.36
CA ARG A 51 41.97 -4.35 18.40
C ARG A 51 43.34 -4.46 19.07
N ALA A 52 43.62 -3.73 20.15
CA ALA A 52 44.84 -3.89 20.94
C ALA A 52 44.81 -5.18 21.76
N THR A 53 43.72 -5.46 22.48
CA THR A 53 43.55 -6.69 23.25
C THR A 53 43.57 -7.94 22.37
N ASN A 54 42.91 -7.92 21.20
CA ASN A 54 43.02 -9.03 20.24
C ASN A 54 44.45 -9.26 19.74
N ARG A 55 45.25 -8.21 19.52
CA ARG A 55 46.66 -8.36 19.14
C ARG A 55 47.47 -8.98 20.29
N ALA A 56 47.27 -8.53 21.52
CA ALA A 56 47.93 -9.09 22.70
C ALA A 56 47.54 -10.57 22.96
N LEU A 57 46.27 -10.93 22.79
CA LEU A 57 45.80 -12.31 22.92
C LEU A 57 46.40 -13.23 21.83
N ARG A 58 46.46 -12.77 20.58
CA ARG A 58 47.14 -13.50 19.49
C ARG A 58 48.63 -13.70 19.76
N ALA A 59 49.31 -12.70 20.32
CA ALA A 59 50.71 -12.82 20.74
C ALA A 59 50.88 -13.87 21.85
N ARG A 60 50.04 -13.83 22.90
CA ARG A 60 50.03 -14.86 23.97
C ARG A 60 49.76 -16.28 23.45
N ILE A 61 48.86 -16.44 22.49
CA ILE A 61 48.60 -17.75 21.86
C ILE A 61 49.84 -18.23 21.10
N HIS A 62 50.50 -17.38 20.32
CA HIS A 62 51.75 -17.74 19.64
C HIS A 62 52.87 -18.10 20.63
N GLU A 63 53.01 -17.37 21.74
CA GLU A 63 54.00 -17.65 22.78
C GLU A 63 53.73 -18.99 23.49
N ALA A 64 52.45 -19.27 23.82
CA ALA A 64 52.04 -20.54 24.41
C ALA A 64 52.33 -21.74 23.47
N VAL A 65 51.96 -21.63 22.19
CA VAL A 65 52.23 -22.68 21.18
C VAL A 65 53.74 -22.92 21.03
N GLN A 66 54.56 -21.87 20.95
CA GLN A 66 56.03 -22.03 20.92
C GLN A 66 56.59 -22.63 22.23
N GLY A 67 55.95 -22.35 23.36
CA GLY A 67 56.29 -22.95 24.66
C GLY A 67 56.02 -24.45 24.70
N GLU A 68 54.86 -24.87 24.17
CA GLU A 68 54.46 -26.28 24.02
C GLU A 68 55.34 -27.02 23.02
N GLU A 69 55.61 -26.46 21.83
CA GLU A 69 56.52 -27.04 20.82
C GLU A 69 57.92 -27.29 21.42
N ARG A 70 58.49 -26.30 22.13
CA ARG A 70 59.77 -26.44 22.84
C ARG A 70 59.72 -27.45 24.00
N ALA A 71 58.56 -27.64 24.64
CA ALA A 71 58.40 -28.66 25.67
C ALA A 71 58.37 -30.06 25.06
N VAL A 72 57.62 -30.26 23.97
CA VAL A 72 57.57 -31.51 23.20
C VAL A 72 58.96 -31.86 22.66
N GLU A 73 59.68 -30.91 22.07
CA GLU A 73 61.04 -31.14 21.55
C GLU A 73 62.02 -31.56 22.67
N ARG A 74 61.95 -30.94 23.85
CA ARG A 74 62.74 -31.36 25.02
C ARG A 74 62.39 -32.76 25.52
N VAL A 75 61.11 -33.13 25.54
CA VAL A 75 60.66 -34.47 25.93
C VAL A 75 61.17 -35.49 24.90
N LEU A 76 60.94 -35.28 23.62
CA LEU A 76 61.42 -36.15 22.54
C LEU A 76 62.94 -36.31 22.55
N PHE A 77 63.70 -35.24 22.85
CA PHE A 77 65.16 -35.33 22.99
C PHE A 77 65.61 -36.15 24.22
N GLN A 78 64.95 -35.98 25.37
CA GLN A 78 65.18 -36.81 26.56
C GLN A 78 64.79 -38.27 26.31
N GLU A 79 63.69 -38.51 25.59
CA GLU A 79 63.16 -39.84 25.28
C GLU A 79 64.06 -40.56 24.27
N LYS A 80 64.59 -39.84 23.26
CA LYS A 80 65.63 -40.34 22.35
C LYS A 80 66.93 -40.71 23.10
N ARG A 81 67.34 -39.92 24.11
CA ARG A 81 68.45 -40.27 25.02
C ARG A 81 68.14 -41.44 25.96
N ARG A 82 66.89 -41.60 26.40
CA ARG A 82 66.44 -42.76 27.19
C ARG A 82 66.45 -44.03 26.33
N HIS A 83 65.90 -43.98 25.11
CA HIS A 83 65.97 -45.12 24.19
C HIS A 83 67.40 -45.51 23.82
N SER A 84 68.31 -44.55 23.61
CA SER A 84 69.73 -44.86 23.35
C SER A 84 70.47 -45.45 24.56
N SER A 85 69.98 -45.25 25.79
CA SER A 85 70.58 -45.79 27.02
C SER A 85 69.87 -47.04 27.59
N VAL A 86 68.64 -47.31 27.15
CA VAL A 86 67.89 -48.54 27.48
C VAL A 86 68.23 -49.69 26.52
N SER A 87 68.73 -49.40 25.31
CA SER A 87 69.11 -50.43 24.32
C SER A 87 70.21 -51.42 24.75
N SER A 88 70.96 -51.15 25.83
CA SER A 88 72.10 -51.99 26.27
C SER A 88 71.87 -52.74 27.59
N ARG A 89 70.61 -52.88 28.05
CA ARG A 89 70.29 -53.69 29.23
C ARG A 89 69.41 -54.89 28.88
N PRO A 90 69.80 -56.14 29.22
CA PRO A 90 68.91 -57.28 29.12
C PRO A 90 67.76 -57.14 30.12
N SER A 91 66.54 -57.50 29.69
CA SER A 91 65.33 -57.37 30.49
C SER A 91 65.41 -58.19 31.79
N PRO A 92 65.08 -57.62 32.96
CA PRO A 92 64.82 -58.40 34.16
C PRO A 92 63.63 -59.34 33.92
N VAL A 93 63.76 -60.60 34.34
CA VAL A 93 62.66 -61.58 34.32
C VAL A 93 61.66 -61.23 35.45
N PRO A 94 60.33 -61.19 35.21
CA PRO A 94 59.37 -60.85 36.25
C PRO A 94 59.32 -61.89 37.38
N LEU A 95 59.50 -61.45 38.63
CA LEU A 95 59.47 -62.28 39.85
C LEU A 95 58.05 -62.62 40.34
N TYR A 96 57.02 -62.45 39.49
CA TYR A 96 55.63 -62.81 39.76
C TYR A 96 54.99 -63.41 38.50
N PRO A 97 54.10 -64.42 38.62
CA PRO A 97 53.40 -64.98 37.48
C PRO A 97 52.49 -63.90 36.85
N PRO A 98 52.70 -63.54 35.57
CA PRO A 98 52.00 -62.41 34.94
C PRO A 98 50.48 -62.59 34.94
N SER A 99 50.01 -63.83 34.83
CA SER A 99 48.59 -64.21 34.82
C SER A 99 47.79 -63.67 36.01
N ARG A 100 48.37 -63.59 37.22
CA ARG A 100 47.67 -63.02 38.41
C ARG A 100 47.60 -61.49 38.42
N LEU A 101 48.51 -60.82 37.71
CA LEU A 101 48.47 -59.36 37.53
C LEU A 101 47.54 -59.00 36.37
N GLU A 102 47.57 -59.79 35.29
CA GLU A 102 46.65 -59.71 34.16
C GLU A 102 45.20 -59.94 34.59
N GLU A 103 44.91 -60.96 35.43
CA GLU A 103 43.58 -61.21 35.99
C GLU A 103 43.09 -60.03 36.85
N LYS A 104 43.96 -59.45 37.69
CA LYS A 104 43.62 -58.27 38.51
C LYS A 104 43.43 -57.01 37.67
N LEU A 105 44.24 -56.82 36.62
CA LEU A 105 44.08 -55.72 35.67
C LEU A 105 42.78 -55.87 34.88
N ALA A 106 42.47 -57.07 34.39
CA ALA A 106 41.21 -57.37 33.71
C ALA A 106 40.01 -57.15 34.64
N ALA A 107 40.08 -57.59 35.90
CA ALA A 107 39.03 -57.36 36.89
C ALA A 107 38.84 -55.88 37.26
N LEU A 108 39.90 -55.08 37.29
CA LEU A 108 39.83 -53.63 37.49
C LEU A 108 39.30 -52.92 36.24
N GLN A 109 39.80 -53.25 35.05
CA GLN A 109 39.31 -52.72 33.77
C GLN A 109 37.82 -53.06 33.56
N ALA A 110 37.39 -54.28 33.90
CA ALA A 110 36.00 -54.71 33.84
C ALA A 110 35.08 -53.97 34.84
N LYS A 111 35.62 -53.37 35.91
CA LYS A 111 34.86 -52.49 36.82
C LYS A 111 34.88 -51.03 36.37
N ILE A 112 36.00 -50.56 35.85
CA ILE A 112 36.19 -49.17 35.39
C ILE A 112 35.43 -48.89 34.09
N HIS A 113 35.49 -49.79 33.10
CA HIS A 113 34.82 -49.60 31.81
C HIS A 113 33.30 -49.39 31.89
N PRO A 114 32.50 -50.23 32.56
CA PRO A 114 31.05 -50.01 32.65
C PRO A 114 30.71 -48.81 33.52
N SER A 115 31.42 -48.58 34.62
CA SER A 115 31.17 -47.44 35.52
C SER A 115 31.40 -46.09 34.81
N GLY A 116 32.55 -45.95 34.14
CA GLY A 116 32.86 -44.77 33.32
C GLY A 116 31.90 -44.62 32.13
N ARG A 117 31.60 -45.72 31.42
CA ARG A 117 30.70 -45.68 30.24
C ARG A 117 29.24 -45.39 30.60
N ASN A 118 28.78 -45.76 31.79
CA ASN A 118 27.43 -45.44 32.25
C ASN A 118 27.33 -43.98 32.68
N ARG A 119 28.29 -43.47 33.47
CA ARG A 119 28.39 -42.03 33.79
C ARG A 119 28.41 -41.15 32.54
N LEU A 120 29.21 -41.52 31.54
CA LEU A 120 29.30 -40.77 30.27
C LEU A 120 27.99 -40.82 29.47
N LYS A 121 27.17 -41.87 29.61
CA LYS A 121 25.82 -41.93 29.03
C LYS A 121 24.83 -41.06 29.80
N GLU A 122 24.90 -41.05 31.13
CA GLU A 122 24.07 -40.22 32.01
C GLU A 122 24.35 -38.73 31.75
N GLU A 123 25.62 -38.32 31.70
CA GLU A 123 26.04 -36.97 31.31
C GLU A 123 25.63 -36.62 29.88
N GLN A 124 25.72 -37.56 28.93
CA GLN A 124 25.22 -37.33 27.57
C GLN A 124 23.68 -37.21 27.52
N ALA A 125 22.94 -37.87 28.40
CA ALA A 125 21.50 -37.76 28.50
C ALA A 125 21.08 -36.40 29.11
N THR A 126 21.73 -35.97 30.19
CA THR A 126 21.46 -34.64 30.78
C THR A 126 21.85 -33.50 29.83
N ILE A 127 22.98 -33.60 29.11
CA ILE A 127 23.37 -32.62 28.09
C ILE A 127 22.37 -32.58 26.92
N ARG A 128 21.70 -33.70 26.57
CA ARG A 128 20.63 -33.70 25.56
C ARG A 128 19.37 -33.03 26.07
N ALA A 129 18.90 -33.41 27.27
CA ALA A 129 17.73 -32.80 27.90
C ALA A 129 17.88 -31.27 28.04
N LEU A 130 19.04 -30.79 28.53
CA LEU A 130 19.31 -29.36 28.64
C LEU A 130 19.37 -28.63 27.29
N LYS A 131 19.75 -29.31 26.20
CA LYS A 131 19.72 -28.74 24.84
C LYS A 131 18.30 -28.68 24.28
N GLU A 132 17.50 -29.70 24.54
CA GLU A 132 16.08 -29.73 24.17
C GLU A 132 15.30 -28.63 24.92
N GLU A 133 15.59 -28.43 26.21
CA GLU A 133 15.07 -27.33 27.02
C GLU A 133 15.54 -25.95 26.51
N HIS A 134 16.83 -25.79 26.18
CA HIS A 134 17.35 -24.54 25.60
C HIS A 134 16.64 -24.17 24.29
N VAL A 135 16.47 -25.14 23.39
CA VAL A 135 15.75 -24.94 22.13
C VAL A 135 14.26 -24.63 22.37
N ALA A 136 13.63 -25.26 23.37
CA ALA A 136 12.25 -24.93 23.74
C ALA A 136 12.11 -23.48 24.23
N LEU A 137 13.03 -23.03 25.11
CA LEU A 137 13.08 -21.65 25.62
C LEU A 137 13.42 -20.62 24.54
N GLU A 138 14.32 -20.94 23.60
CA GLU A 138 14.59 -20.09 22.44
C GLU A 138 13.35 -19.90 21.57
N ASN A 139 12.65 -21.00 21.23
CA ASN A 139 11.40 -20.94 20.47
C ASN A 139 10.29 -20.15 21.20
N GLU A 140 10.19 -20.27 22.53
CA GLU A 140 9.23 -19.51 23.32
C GLU A 140 9.59 -18.01 23.36
N LEU A 141 10.87 -17.69 23.52
CA LEU A 141 11.39 -16.33 23.50
C LEU A 141 11.20 -15.67 22.12
N GLU A 142 11.34 -16.41 21.02
CA GLU A 142 11.01 -15.95 19.67
C GLU A 142 9.52 -15.68 19.48
N ARG A 143 8.64 -16.57 19.96
CA ARG A 143 7.18 -16.32 19.97
C ARG A 143 6.82 -15.06 20.75
N MET A 144 7.39 -14.88 21.94
CA MET A 144 7.14 -13.68 22.76
C MET A 144 7.67 -12.40 22.10
N LYS A 145 8.78 -12.46 21.36
CA LYS A 145 9.26 -11.34 20.53
C LYS A 145 8.29 -11.01 19.39
N ALA A 146 7.79 -12.01 18.66
CA ALA A 146 6.82 -11.82 17.59
C ALA A 146 5.51 -11.20 18.10
N GLN A 147 4.98 -11.68 19.23
CA GLN A 147 3.83 -11.08 19.90
C GLN A 147 4.11 -9.64 20.36
N LEU A 148 5.32 -9.33 20.81
CA LEU A 148 5.70 -7.96 21.18
C LEU A 148 5.75 -7.04 19.95
N THR A 149 6.28 -7.49 18.81
CA THR A 149 6.29 -6.69 17.58
C THR A 149 4.88 -6.44 17.04
N GLU A 150 4.02 -7.47 17.04
CA GLU A 150 2.61 -7.34 16.68
C GLU A 150 1.85 -6.38 17.63
N ALA A 151 2.03 -6.52 18.95
CA ALA A 151 1.45 -5.58 19.91
C ALA A 151 1.95 -4.14 19.70
N GLN A 152 3.20 -3.95 19.25
CA GLN A 152 3.72 -2.64 18.90
C GLN A 152 3.15 -2.09 17.59
N THR A 153 2.97 -2.89 16.53
CA THR A 153 2.35 -2.42 15.26
C THR A 153 0.89 -2.05 15.50
N VAL A 154 0.14 -2.85 16.26
CA VAL A 154 -1.22 -2.54 16.71
C VAL A 154 -1.25 -1.25 17.54
N ARG A 155 -0.32 -1.06 18.49
CA ARG A 155 -0.22 0.19 19.27
C ARG A 155 0.07 1.42 18.40
N ARG A 156 0.94 1.29 17.38
CA ARG A 156 1.22 2.38 16.41
C ARG A 156 -0.03 2.73 15.59
N HIS A 157 -0.79 1.74 15.13
CA HIS A 157 -2.05 1.95 14.40
C HIS A 157 -3.07 2.72 15.24
N TYR A 158 -3.36 2.25 16.48
CA TYR A 158 -4.28 2.96 17.36
C TYR A 158 -3.81 4.36 17.75
N ALA A 159 -2.50 4.57 17.93
CA ALA A 159 -1.95 5.91 18.17
C ALA A 159 -2.15 6.84 16.96
N SER A 160 -1.93 6.35 15.74
CA SER A 160 -2.17 7.09 14.49
C SER A 160 -3.65 7.47 14.33
N MET A 161 -4.56 6.49 14.48
CA MET A 161 -6.02 6.73 14.47
C MET A 161 -6.43 7.76 15.53
N THR A 162 -5.90 7.67 16.74
CA THR A 162 -6.19 8.62 17.82
C THR A 162 -5.69 10.03 17.49
N SER A 163 -4.55 10.15 16.80
CA SER A 163 -4.03 11.43 16.33
C SER A 163 -4.93 12.04 15.25
N ALA A 164 -5.34 11.24 14.26
CA ALA A 164 -6.26 11.66 13.20
C ALA A 164 -7.61 12.14 13.77
N LEU A 165 -8.24 11.35 14.64
CA LEU A 165 -9.51 11.70 15.29
C LEU A 165 -9.41 12.97 16.16
N ARG A 166 -8.26 13.23 16.80
CA ARG A 166 -8.02 14.49 17.52
C ARG A 166 -7.87 15.67 16.56
N GLY A 167 -7.24 15.48 15.40
CA GLY A 167 -7.16 16.47 14.34
C GLY A 167 -8.54 16.83 13.79
N GLU A 168 -9.35 15.83 13.45
CA GLU A 168 -10.73 16.01 13.01
C GLU A 168 -11.58 16.73 14.07
N ALA A 169 -11.51 16.32 15.33
CA ALA A 169 -12.20 16.99 16.43
C ALA A 169 -11.80 18.48 16.56
N ALA A 170 -10.52 18.81 16.38
CA ALA A 170 -10.06 20.20 16.37
C ALA A 170 -10.61 21.00 15.18
N LEU A 171 -10.68 20.40 13.99
CA LEU A 171 -11.29 21.03 12.79
C LEU A 171 -12.81 21.21 12.94
N HIS A 172 -13.50 20.26 13.58
CA HIS A 172 -14.93 20.41 13.90
C HIS A 172 -15.17 21.53 14.91
N ASN A 173 -14.33 21.68 15.93
CA ASN A 173 -14.45 22.78 16.89
C ASN A 173 -14.24 24.15 16.21
N THR A 174 -13.21 24.32 15.38
CA THR A 174 -13.00 25.60 14.67
C THR A 174 -14.10 25.90 13.65
N SER A 175 -14.68 24.87 13.02
CA SER A 175 -15.86 24.99 12.17
C SER A 175 -17.10 25.45 12.96
N LEU A 176 -17.34 24.87 14.14
CA LEU A 176 -18.43 25.28 15.04
C LEU A 176 -18.25 26.73 15.52
N ASP A 177 -17.03 27.15 15.86
CA ASP A 177 -16.74 28.54 16.23
C ASP A 177 -16.95 29.52 15.07
N ALA A 178 -16.58 29.14 13.85
CA ALA A 178 -16.86 29.90 12.63
C ALA A 178 -18.37 30.02 12.34
N LEU A 179 -19.16 28.98 12.63
CA LEU A 179 -20.62 29.02 12.52
C LEU A 179 -21.25 29.86 13.64
N ASN A 180 -20.78 29.72 14.88
CA ASN A 180 -21.26 30.49 16.04
C ASN A 180 -21.00 31.99 15.87
N THR A 181 -19.83 32.37 15.34
CA THR A 181 -19.51 33.78 15.03
C THR A 181 -20.38 34.35 13.92
N ARG A 182 -20.56 33.64 12.79
CA ARG A 182 -21.52 34.04 11.74
C ARG A 182 -22.94 34.22 12.28
N LEU A 183 -23.40 33.27 13.09
CA LEU A 183 -24.74 33.29 13.69
C LEU A 183 -24.90 34.44 14.71
N ALA A 184 -23.83 34.83 15.41
CA ALA A 184 -23.80 36.02 16.25
C ALA A 184 -23.86 37.31 15.43
N ASP A 185 -23.13 37.40 14.31
CA ASP A 185 -23.15 38.54 13.39
C ASP A 185 -24.52 38.69 12.70
N GLU A 186 -25.13 37.60 12.26
CA GLU A 186 -26.51 37.59 11.73
C GLU A 186 -27.53 38.04 12.78
N LYS A 187 -27.43 37.53 14.02
CA LYS A 187 -28.26 38.01 15.14
C LYS A 187 -28.06 39.51 15.40
N LEU A 188 -26.85 40.03 15.23
CA LEU A 188 -26.54 41.45 15.39
C LEU A 188 -27.09 42.28 14.22
N ALA A 189 -26.99 41.79 12.97
CA ALA A 189 -27.61 42.37 11.79
C ALA A 189 -29.14 42.42 11.92
N LEU A 190 -29.78 41.34 12.34
CA LEU A 190 -31.21 41.28 12.61
C LEU A 190 -31.63 42.24 13.75
N LYS A 191 -30.81 42.41 14.79
CA LYS A 191 -31.03 43.43 15.83
C LYS A 191 -30.94 44.85 15.26
N LYS A 192 -29.95 45.15 14.41
CA LYS A 192 -29.81 46.45 13.71
C LYS A 192 -31.00 46.73 12.82
N LEU A 193 -31.44 45.77 12.00
CA LEU A 193 -32.62 45.89 11.14
C LEU A 193 -33.91 46.10 11.95
N ARG A 194 -34.09 45.37 13.07
CA ARG A 194 -35.23 45.58 13.99
C ARG A 194 -35.19 46.92 14.73
N ALA A 195 -34.01 47.52 14.92
CA ALA A 195 -33.87 48.86 15.48
C ALA A 195 -34.18 49.95 14.43
N GLY A 196 -33.67 49.79 13.19
CA GLY A 196 -34.00 50.68 12.07
C GLY A 196 -35.49 50.65 11.69
N GLY A 197 -36.13 49.49 11.78
CA GLY A 197 -37.59 49.34 11.64
C GLY A 197 -38.43 49.95 12.76
N LYS A 198 -37.82 50.60 13.75
CA LYS A 198 -38.48 51.37 14.82
C LYS A 198 -38.19 52.88 14.76
N GLN A 199 -37.62 53.40 13.66
CA GLN A 199 -37.50 54.84 13.45
C GLN A 199 -38.59 55.37 12.53
N ASP A 200 -39.18 56.51 12.93
CA ASP A 200 -40.38 57.14 12.37
C ASP A 200 -40.17 57.83 11.00
N SER A 201 -39.56 57.12 10.05
CA SER A 201 -39.22 57.64 8.71
C SER A 201 -40.43 58.11 7.90
N CYS A 202 -41.62 57.55 8.18
CA CYS A 202 -42.87 57.93 7.51
C CYS A 202 -43.48 59.24 8.06
N GLY A 203 -43.17 59.65 9.30
CA GLY A 203 -43.73 60.87 9.90
C GLY A 203 -43.15 62.15 9.29
N GLY A 204 -41.83 62.29 9.31
CA GLY A 204 -41.15 63.51 8.85
C GLY A 204 -41.25 63.74 7.35
N THR A 205 -41.08 62.69 6.55
CA THR A 205 -41.15 62.79 5.07
C THR A 205 -42.57 63.08 4.58
N CYS A 206 -43.58 62.49 5.21
CA CYS A 206 -45.00 62.79 4.93
C CYS A 206 -45.37 64.22 5.33
N SER A 207 -44.86 64.74 6.46
CA SER A 207 -45.11 66.13 6.86
C SER A 207 -44.57 67.14 5.84
N ILE A 208 -43.35 66.92 5.32
CA ILE A 208 -42.72 67.82 4.34
C ILE A 208 -43.40 67.72 2.96
N SER A 209 -43.81 66.52 2.53
CA SER A 209 -44.55 66.36 1.28
C SER A 209 -45.97 66.95 1.36
N CYS A 210 -46.65 66.83 2.51
CA CYS A 210 -47.93 67.49 2.75
C CYS A 210 -47.80 69.02 2.72
N GLN A 211 -46.77 69.58 3.35
CA GLN A 211 -46.52 71.03 3.35
C GLN A 211 -46.31 71.57 1.92
N THR A 212 -45.44 70.92 1.15
CA THR A 212 -45.15 71.33 -0.24
C THR A 212 -46.37 71.17 -1.17
N ALA A 213 -47.18 70.12 -0.97
CA ALA A 213 -48.45 69.96 -1.69
C ALA A 213 -49.47 71.07 -1.33
N TYR A 214 -49.52 71.51 -0.07
CA TYR A 214 -50.40 72.59 0.39
C TYR A 214 -50.01 73.94 -0.22
N ASP A 215 -48.72 74.27 -0.22
CA ASP A 215 -48.22 75.52 -0.81
C ASP A 215 -48.39 75.53 -2.34
N ALA A 216 -48.14 74.40 -3.02
CA ALA A 216 -48.41 74.25 -4.45
C ALA A 216 -49.90 74.43 -4.79
N ARG A 217 -50.81 73.92 -3.96
CA ARG A 217 -52.25 74.18 -4.10
C ARG A 217 -52.59 75.66 -3.92
N ARG A 218 -52.03 76.31 -2.90
CA ARG A 218 -52.23 77.74 -2.60
C ARG A 218 -51.69 78.65 -3.70
N GLU A 219 -50.65 78.24 -4.43
CA GLU A 219 -50.21 78.93 -5.64
C GLU A 219 -51.13 78.72 -6.84
N ARG A 220 -51.61 77.49 -7.06
CA ARG A 220 -52.57 77.21 -8.14
C ARG A 220 -53.86 78.01 -7.94
N GLU A 221 -54.38 78.09 -6.71
CA GLU A 221 -55.56 78.89 -6.39
C GLU A 221 -55.32 80.40 -6.62
N ARG A 222 -54.14 80.94 -6.27
CA ARG A 222 -53.75 82.32 -6.62
C ARG A 222 -53.74 82.55 -8.14
N LYS A 223 -53.05 81.69 -8.90
CA LYS A 223 -52.97 81.78 -10.38
C LYS A 223 -54.34 81.63 -11.04
N ILE A 224 -55.20 80.73 -10.57
CA ILE A 224 -56.58 80.57 -11.04
C ILE A 224 -57.40 81.84 -10.77
N ASN A 225 -57.27 82.45 -9.59
CA ASN A 225 -57.96 83.70 -9.28
C ASN A 225 -57.45 84.87 -10.14
N GLU A 226 -56.15 84.99 -10.41
CA GLU A 226 -55.64 85.97 -11.39
C GLU A 226 -56.21 85.74 -12.79
N TYR A 227 -56.30 84.48 -13.25
CA TYR A 227 -56.90 84.19 -14.57
C TYR A 227 -58.40 84.44 -14.60
N ARG A 228 -59.12 84.18 -13.51
CA ARG A 228 -60.53 84.56 -13.34
C ARG A 228 -60.69 86.08 -13.38
N GLN A 229 -59.88 86.83 -12.63
CA GLN A 229 -59.91 88.28 -12.63
C GLN A 229 -59.61 88.83 -14.04
N ARG A 230 -58.55 88.37 -14.72
CA ARG A 230 -58.28 88.76 -16.12
C ARG A 230 -59.38 88.33 -17.10
N ALA A 231 -60.11 87.25 -16.82
CA ALA A 231 -61.26 86.83 -17.62
C ALA A 231 -62.50 87.69 -17.34
N GLU A 232 -62.74 88.09 -16.09
CA GLU A 232 -63.79 89.01 -15.68
C GLU A 232 -63.51 90.42 -16.18
N GLU A 233 -62.29 90.93 -16.08
CA GLU A 233 -61.86 92.19 -16.68
C GLU A 233 -62.06 92.20 -18.20
N ARG A 234 -61.70 91.11 -18.89
CA ARG A 234 -62.00 90.96 -20.34
C ARG A 234 -63.49 90.82 -20.62
N ARG A 235 -64.27 90.15 -19.76
CA ARG A 235 -65.73 90.05 -19.90
C ARG A 235 -66.40 91.40 -19.66
N VAL A 236 -65.99 92.16 -18.66
CA VAL A 236 -66.46 93.53 -18.37
C VAL A 236 -66.05 94.46 -19.50
N SER A 237 -64.82 94.35 -20.01
CA SER A 237 -64.37 95.09 -21.20
C SER A 237 -65.16 94.71 -22.45
N GLN A 238 -65.47 93.43 -22.65
CA GLN A 238 -66.33 92.96 -23.75
C GLN A 238 -67.82 93.28 -23.55
N ILE A 239 -68.28 93.51 -22.32
CA ILE A 239 -69.64 94.03 -22.05
C ILE A 239 -69.65 95.54 -22.24
N ALA A 240 -68.60 96.28 -21.87
CA ALA A 240 -68.48 97.71 -22.19
C ALA A 240 -68.41 97.92 -23.71
N VAL A 241 -67.49 97.24 -24.39
CA VAL A 241 -67.39 97.20 -25.86
C VAL A 241 -68.64 96.57 -26.49
N GLY A 242 -69.30 95.63 -25.82
CA GLY A 242 -70.52 94.96 -26.30
C GLY A 242 -71.79 95.79 -26.13
N ASN A 243 -71.83 96.71 -25.16
CA ASN A 243 -72.87 97.73 -25.03
C ASN A 243 -72.62 98.84 -26.07
N LEU A 244 -71.37 99.25 -26.28
CA LEU A 244 -70.96 100.19 -27.35
C LEU A 244 -71.05 99.63 -28.78
N ALA A 245 -70.99 98.30 -28.93
CA ALA A 245 -71.12 97.59 -30.22
C ALA A 245 -72.49 96.91 -30.38
N GLY A 246 -73.32 96.82 -29.33
CA GLY A 246 -74.72 96.44 -29.44
C GLY A 246 -75.50 97.45 -30.27
N GLU A 247 -75.10 98.73 -30.20
CA GLU A 247 -75.55 99.81 -31.10
C GLU A 247 -75.01 99.68 -32.54
N ARG A 248 -74.07 98.76 -32.82
CA ARG A 248 -73.39 98.64 -34.13
C ARG A 248 -73.36 97.23 -34.74
N ARG A 249 -73.86 96.20 -34.06
CA ARG A 249 -73.89 94.80 -34.54
C ARG A 249 -75.23 94.40 -35.16
N LEU A 250 -75.83 95.32 -35.92
CA LEU A 250 -76.83 95.05 -36.96
C LEU A 250 -76.19 95.14 -38.37
N SER A 251 -75.05 94.45 -38.58
CA SER A 251 -74.46 94.26 -39.92
C SER A 251 -73.40 93.11 -39.95
N MET A 252 -73.69 92.06 -40.75
CA MET A 252 -72.79 91.11 -41.48
C MET A 252 -71.59 90.41 -40.75
N LEU A 253 -71.32 89.09 -40.69
CA LEU A 253 -71.57 87.80 -41.42
C LEU A 253 -70.44 87.24 -42.35
N ARG A 254 -69.90 86.03 -41.98
CA ARG A 254 -69.31 84.87 -42.78
C ARG A 254 -68.01 85.04 -43.64
N SER A 255 -67.23 84.01 -44.09
CA SER A 255 -67.14 82.51 -43.88
C SER A 255 -65.78 81.87 -44.38
N PRO A 256 -65.43 80.59 -44.05
CA PRO A 256 -64.12 79.90 -44.35
C PRO A 256 -64.20 78.54 -45.15
N GLN A 257 -63.12 77.73 -45.31
CA GLN A 257 -63.15 76.37 -45.98
C GLN A 257 -62.14 75.28 -45.42
N ARG A 258 -61.73 74.25 -46.22
CA ARG A 258 -61.14 72.91 -45.83
C ARG A 258 -60.31 72.23 -46.96
N ARG A 259 -59.49 71.16 -46.73
CA ARG A 259 -59.22 69.99 -47.67
C ARG A 259 -58.36 68.81 -47.12
N ASP A 260 -58.46 67.62 -47.77
CA ASP A 260 -57.97 66.24 -47.43
C ASP A 260 -57.60 65.39 -48.70
N SER A 261 -56.99 64.17 -48.60
CA SER A 261 -57.12 63.00 -49.56
C SER A 261 -56.25 61.72 -49.22
N THR A 262 -56.54 60.52 -49.79
CA THR A 262 -56.07 59.13 -49.43
C THR A 262 -55.81 58.11 -50.60
N ASP A 263 -55.30 56.89 -50.27
CA ASP A 263 -55.54 55.51 -50.85
C ASP A 263 -54.56 54.77 -51.85
N ALA A 264 -54.16 53.51 -51.51
CA ALA A 264 -53.94 52.29 -52.38
C ALA A 264 -53.23 51.09 -51.66
N ASP A 265 -53.74 49.83 -51.74
CA ASP A 265 -53.09 48.55 -51.29
C ASP A 265 -53.72 47.29 -51.96
N ALA A 266 -52.94 46.30 -52.47
CA ALA A 266 -53.49 45.01 -53.01
C ALA A 266 -52.57 43.78 -53.29
N ASP A 267 -51.24 43.77 -53.07
CA ASP A 267 -50.34 42.71 -53.63
C ASP A 267 -49.63 41.76 -52.61
N ASP A 268 -49.73 41.96 -51.29
CA ASP A 268 -48.80 41.37 -50.30
C ASP A 268 -48.99 39.87 -49.88
N GLN A 269 -49.84 39.06 -50.52
CA GLN A 269 -50.19 37.71 -49.99
C GLN A 269 -49.37 36.52 -50.51
N ASP A 270 -48.88 36.53 -51.76
CA ASP A 270 -48.20 35.36 -52.35
C ASP A 270 -46.72 35.25 -51.94
N ASP A 271 -46.01 36.39 -51.79
CA ASP A 271 -44.59 36.41 -51.42
C ASP A 271 -44.33 35.73 -50.06
N VAL A 272 -45.21 35.98 -49.07
CA VAL A 272 -45.09 35.45 -47.70
C VAL A 272 -45.08 33.92 -47.66
N CYS A 273 -45.80 33.25 -48.57
CA CYS A 273 -45.85 31.79 -48.59
C CYS A 273 -44.55 31.20 -49.15
N THR A 274 -43.94 31.84 -50.15
CA THR A 274 -42.68 31.37 -50.75
C THR A 274 -41.49 31.51 -49.79
N ASP A 275 -41.47 32.55 -48.95
CA ASP A 275 -40.44 32.72 -47.92
C ASP A 275 -40.50 31.64 -46.84
N ILE A 276 -41.70 31.21 -46.43
CA ILE A 276 -41.88 30.13 -45.46
C ILE A 276 -41.32 28.80 -46.00
N ASP A 277 -41.61 28.47 -47.26
CA ASP A 277 -41.08 27.25 -47.90
C ASP A 277 -39.56 27.32 -48.11
N ASN A 278 -39.02 28.49 -48.43
CA ASN A 278 -37.57 28.72 -48.51
C ASN A 278 -36.89 28.54 -47.15
N GLU A 279 -37.51 29.03 -46.07
CA GLU A 279 -37.01 28.87 -44.69
C GLU A 279 -37.07 27.40 -44.23
N LEU A 280 -38.18 26.71 -44.51
CA LEU A 280 -38.36 25.29 -44.21
C LEU A 280 -37.30 24.42 -44.90
N ASN A 281 -36.99 24.68 -46.17
CA ASN A 281 -35.95 23.98 -46.91
C ASN A 281 -34.54 24.20 -46.33
N LYS A 282 -34.23 25.41 -45.83
CA LYS A 282 -32.96 25.67 -45.11
C LYS A 282 -32.85 24.81 -43.86
N TYR A 283 -33.91 24.75 -43.04
CA TYR A 283 -33.91 23.93 -41.82
C TYR A 283 -33.79 22.43 -42.15
N LEU A 284 -34.52 21.92 -43.14
CA LEU A 284 -34.42 20.51 -43.57
C LEU A 284 -33.01 20.12 -44.04
N ALA A 285 -32.30 21.02 -44.73
CA ALA A 285 -30.91 20.81 -45.14
C ALA A 285 -29.95 20.78 -43.92
N ILE A 286 -30.13 21.67 -42.95
CA ILE A 286 -29.35 21.71 -41.70
C ILE A 286 -29.57 20.43 -40.89
N PHE A 287 -30.83 20.00 -40.71
CA PHE A 287 -31.16 18.76 -40.01
C PHE A 287 -30.61 17.52 -40.71
N SER A 288 -30.65 17.48 -42.05
CA SER A 288 -30.05 16.37 -42.81
C SER A 288 -28.53 16.29 -42.61
N LYS A 289 -27.84 17.44 -42.57
CA LYS A 289 -26.40 17.50 -42.27
C LYS A 289 -26.09 17.07 -40.83
N MET A 290 -26.90 17.51 -39.87
CA MET A 290 -26.79 17.13 -38.45
C MET A 290 -27.02 15.63 -38.24
N LYS A 291 -28.01 15.06 -38.94
CA LYS A 291 -28.31 13.62 -38.99
C LYS A 291 -27.09 12.80 -39.48
N MET A 292 -26.41 13.26 -40.52
CA MET A 292 -25.17 12.62 -41.01
C MET A 292 -24.02 12.72 -39.99
N ILE A 293 -23.78 13.90 -39.41
CA ILE A 293 -22.67 14.13 -38.46
C ILE A 293 -22.84 13.30 -37.19
N LEU A 294 -24.08 13.17 -36.69
CA LEU A 294 -24.37 12.40 -35.48
C LEU A 294 -24.56 10.90 -35.75
N GLY A 295 -24.69 10.48 -37.01
CA GLY A 295 -24.85 9.07 -37.40
C GLY A 295 -26.18 8.44 -36.99
N VAL A 296 -27.26 9.23 -36.95
CA VAL A 296 -28.56 8.83 -36.37
C VAL A 296 -29.63 8.69 -37.45
N SER A 297 -30.60 7.76 -37.27
CA SER A 297 -31.65 7.48 -38.27
C SER A 297 -32.96 8.26 -38.08
N SER A 298 -33.32 8.68 -36.86
CA SER A 298 -34.51 9.51 -36.54
C SER A 298 -34.14 10.93 -36.13
N VAL A 299 -35.07 11.87 -36.33
CA VAL A 299 -34.98 13.26 -35.81
C VAL A 299 -35.03 13.27 -34.28
N GLU A 300 -35.83 12.39 -33.67
CA GLU A 300 -35.98 12.31 -32.21
C GLU A 300 -34.67 11.92 -31.53
N ALA A 301 -33.97 10.91 -32.07
CA ALA A 301 -32.69 10.47 -31.53
C ALA A 301 -31.53 11.47 -31.82
N VAL A 302 -31.69 12.38 -32.79
CA VAL A 302 -30.82 13.58 -32.91
C VAL A 302 -31.07 14.53 -31.74
N ILE A 303 -32.35 14.80 -31.43
CA ILE A 303 -32.75 15.68 -30.33
C ILE A 303 -32.31 15.09 -28.98
N GLU A 304 -32.53 13.80 -28.70
CA GLU A 304 -32.09 13.14 -27.46
C GLU A 304 -30.57 13.22 -27.28
N ARG A 305 -29.80 12.93 -28.34
CA ARG A 305 -28.33 12.99 -28.27
C ARG A 305 -27.84 14.42 -28.08
N MET A 306 -28.48 15.41 -28.71
CA MET A 306 -28.16 16.81 -28.51
C MET A 306 -28.57 17.34 -27.13
N SER A 307 -29.71 16.93 -26.57
CA SER A 307 -30.10 17.32 -25.20
C SER A 307 -29.22 16.65 -24.15
N GLY A 308 -28.76 15.42 -24.39
CA GLY A 308 -27.74 14.78 -23.56
C GLY A 308 -26.37 15.45 -23.63
N GLN A 309 -26.06 16.12 -24.76
CA GLN A 309 -24.82 16.87 -24.97
C GLN A 309 -24.91 18.34 -24.56
N SER A 310 -26.10 18.95 -24.47
CA SER A 310 -26.26 20.38 -24.18
C SER A 310 -25.67 20.75 -22.82
N ALA A 311 -25.91 19.94 -21.78
CA ALA A 311 -25.30 20.15 -20.46
C ALA A 311 -23.76 20.09 -20.50
N THR A 312 -23.17 19.23 -21.35
CA THR A 312 -21.71 19.19 -21.54
C THR A 312 -21.19 20.39 -22.34
N GLN A 313 -21.99 20.92 -23.27
CA GLN A 313 -21.68 22.13 -24.02
C GLN A 313 -21.77 23.39 -23.15
N GLU A 314 -22.81 23.49 -22.32
CA GLU A 314 -23.00 24.57 -21.33
C GLU A 314 -21.82 24.60 -20.37
N HIS A 315 -21.44 23.47 -19.77
CA HIS A 315 -20.29 23.42 -18.87
C HIS A 315 -18.94 23.78 -19.56
N LEU A 316 -18.74 23.35 -20.81
CA LEU A 316 -17.56 23.75 -21.60
C LEU A 316 -17.59 25.24 -21.98
N GLN A 317 -18.78 25.82 -22.15
CA GLN A 317 -18.95 27.25 -22.38
C GLN A 317 -18.69 28.06 -21.10
N GLU A 318 -19.21 27.63 -19.94
CA GLU A 318 -18.87 28.21 -18.63
C GLU A 318 -17.36 28.19 -18.37
N LEU A 319 -16.70 27.05 -18.60
CA LEU A 319 -15.25 26.91 -18.45
C LEU A 319 -14.49 27.85 -19.40
N ARG A 320 -14.97 28.00 -20.64
CA ARG A 320 -14.40 28.92 -21.63
C ARG A 320 -14.62 30.39 -21.23
N GLU A 321 -15.78 30.74 -20.70
CA GLU A 321 -16.10 32.09 -20.24
C GLU A 321 -15.30 32.44 -18.98
N ALA A 322 -15.13 31.51 -18.05
CA ALA A 322 -14.24 31.64 -16.90
C ALA A 322 -12.77 31.84 -17.33
N ALA A 323 -12.25 31.00 -18.22
CA ALA A 323 -10.88 31.15 -18.75
C ALA A 323 -10.68 32.47 -19.52
N LEU A 324 -11.70 32.95 -20.26
CA LEU A 324 -11.66 34.26 -20.91
C LEU A 324 -11.77 35.41 -19.90
N HIS A 325 -12.46 35.24 -18.78
CA HIS A 325 -12.51 36.22 -17.70
C HIS A 325 -11.17 36.31 -16.96
N GLU A 326 -10.56 35.17 -16.64
CA GLU A 326 -9.21 35.09 -16.06
C GLU A 326 -8.15 35.69 -16.99
N LEU A 327 -8.22 35.40 -18.30
CA LEU A 327 -7.32 36.00 -19.29
C LEU A 327 -7.46 37.53 -19.33
N ARG A 328 -8.69 38.06 -19.40
CA ARG A 328 -8.93 39.51 -19.38
C ARG A 328 -8.48 40.17 -18.07
N ALA A 329 -8.64 39.48 -16.92
CA ALA A 329 -8.16 39.97 -15.64
C ALA A 329 -6.63 40.02 -15.61
N ALA A 330 -5.94 39.00 -16.14
CA ALA A 330 -4.49 38.98 -16.27
C ALA A 330 -3.97 40.03 -17.28
N GLU A 331 -4.67 40.24 -18.39
CA GLU A 331 -4.37 41.30 -19.37
C GLU A 331 -4.52 42.70 -18.73
N ALA A 332 -5.60 42.94 -17.99
CA ALA A 332 -5.81 44.20 -17.26
C ALA A 332 -4.73 44.44 -16.19
N GLN A 333 -4.35 43.41 -15.41
CA GLN A 333 -3.23 43.51 -14.46
C GLN A 333 -1.90 43.79 -15.17
N ARG A 334 -1.65 43.16 -16.33
CA ARG A 334 -0.45 43.42 -17.14
C ARG A 334 -0.42 44.86 -17.65
N GLU A 335 -1.55 45.39 -18.11
CA GLU A 335 -1.68 46.78 -18.54
C GLU A 335 -1.53 47.77 -17.38
N GLU A 336 -2.11 47.48 -16.21
CA GLU A 336 -1.93 48.29 -15.00
C GLU A 336 -0.45 48.32 -14.58
N LEU A 337 0.21 47.16 -14.52
CA LEU A 337 1.64 47.06 -14.23
C LEU A 337 2.48 47.80 -15.28
N GLN A 338 2.13 47.70 -16.57
CA GLN A 338 2.83 48.41 -17.64
C GLN A 338 2.60 49.93 -17.57
N GLN A 339 1.41 50.39 -17.21
CA GLN A 339 1.14 51.80 -16.91
C GLN A 339 1.91 52.28 -15.69
N ASN A 340 1.99 51.50 -14.62
CA ASN A 340 2.72 51.85 -13.40
C ASN A 340 4.24 51.87 -13.64
N LEU A 341 4.77 50.93 -14.44
CA LEU A 341 6.15 50.93 -14.90
C LEU A 341 6.44 52.16 -15.78
N ASN A 342 5.54 52.54 -16.68
CA ASN A 342 5.67 53.77 -17.47
C ASN A 342 5.59 55.03 -16.60
N LYS A 343 4.66 55.12 -15.65
CA LYS A 343 4.59 56.21 -14.66
C LYS A 343 5.90 56.32 -13.87
N LEU A 344 6.49 55.20 -13.43
CA LEU A 344 7.78 55.18 -12.72
C LEU A 344 8.95 55.60 -13.63
N LYS A 345 8.96 55.17 -14.90
CA LYS A 345 9.95 55.64 -15.90
C LYS A 345 9.86 57.14 -16.12
N TYR A 346 8.66 57.68 -16.30
CA TYR A 346 8.48 59.10 -16.55
C TYR A 346 8.67 59.96 -15.29
N ALA A 347 8.26 59.48 -14.12
CA ALA A 347 8.58 60.10 -12.82
C ALA A 347 10.09 60.13 -12.58
N ALA A 348 10.83 59.06 -12.91
CA ALA A 348 12.28 59.06 -12.84
C ALA A 348 12.92 60.07 -13.82
N THR A 349 12.33 60.32 -14.99
CA THR A 349 12.80 61.39 -15.89
C THR A 349 12.40 62.79 -15.44
N GLU A 350 11.23 62.96 -14.82
CA GLU A 350 10.81 64.24 -14.23
C GLU A 350 11.65 64.60 -13.01
N ASP A 351 11.94 63.64 -12.11
CA ASP A 351 12.85 63.84 -10.99
C ASP A 351 14.28 64.12 -11.47
N ASN A 352 14.77 63.45 -12.53
CA ASN A 352 16.07 63.76 -13.14
C ASN A 352 16.11 65.13 -13.86
N ALA A 353 14.96 65.67 -14.29
CA ALA A 353 14.86 67.00 -14.88
C ALA A 353 14.67 68.11 -13.82
N ARG A 354 14.08 67.75 -12.67
CA ARG A 354 13.76 68.67 -11.56
C ARG A 354 14.87 68.75 -10.52
N LEU A 355 15.64 67.68 -10.35
CA LEU A 355 16.90 67.63 -9.61
C LEU A 355 18.06 67.75 -10.61
N GLY A 356 18.51 68.97 -10.88
CA GLY A 356 19.72 69.19 -11.66
C GLY A 356 20.92 68.50 -11.01
N VAL A 357 21.35 67.38 -11.58
CA VAL A 357 22.43 66.55 -11.05
C VAL A 357 23.77 67.28 -11.19
N SER A 358 24.21 67.95 -10.13
CA SER A 358 25.51 68.63 -10.07
C SER A 358 26.54 67.95 -9.14
N SER A 359 26.21 66.80 -8.53
CA SER A 359 27.19 65.95 -7.83
C SER A 359 27.20 64.53 -8.38
N VAL A 360 28.40 64.10 -8.77
CA VAL A 360 28.71 62.75 -9.24
C VAL A 360 28.56 61.72 -8.11
N GLU A 361 28.74 62.12 -6.85
CA GLU A 361 28.66 61.22 -5.68
C GLU A 361 27.24 60.69 -5.45
N ALA A 362 26.21 61.51 -5.65
CA ALA A 362 24.81 61.07 -5.54
C ALA A 362 24.41 60.07 -6.66
N VAL A 363 25.09 60.13 -7.81
CA VAL A 363 24.94 59.13 -8.88
C VAL A 363 25.68 57.84 -8.52
N ILE A 364 26.89 57.94 -7.96
CA ILE A 364 27.66 56.79 -7.49
C ILE A 364 26.94 56.04 -6.37
N GLU A 365 26.36 56.73 -5.37
CA GLU A 365 25.57 56.07 -4.31
C GLU A 365 24.31 55.37 -4.84
N ARG A 366 23.62 55.94 -5.84
CA ARG A 366 22.49 55.27 -6.49
C ARG A 366 22.94 54.06 -7.31
N MET A 367 24.07 54.14 -8.00
CA MET A 367 24.61 53.00 -8.77
C MET A 367 25.17 51.89 -7.87
N SER A 368 25.80 52.21 -6.74
CA SER A 368 26.26 51.20 -5.77
C SER A 368 25.07 50.54 -5.07
N GLY A 369 24.03 51.31 -4.72
CA GLY A 369 22.77 50.75 -4.23
C GLY A 369 22.10 49.82 -5.24
N GLN A 370 22.09 50.19 -6.53
CA GLN A 370 21.59 49.31 -7.60
C GLN A 370 22.44 48.05 -7.76
N SER A 371 23.78 48.15 -7.71
CA SER A 371 24.68 46.98 -7.72
C SER A 371 24.36 46.01 -6.59
N ALA A 372 24.25 46.51 -5.35
CA ALA A 372 23.91 45.68 -4.19
C ALA A 372 22.52 45.01 -4.32
N THR A 373 21.52 45.70 -4.88
CA THR A 373 20.22 45.05 -5.16
C THR A 373 20.30 44.01 -6.27
N GLN A 374 21.19 44.20 -7.26
CA GLN A 374 21.39 43.25 -8.36
C GLN A 374 22.16 42.00 -7.88
N GLU A 375 23.17 42.18 -7.05
CA GLU A 375 23.90 41.09 -6.37
C GLU A 375 22.95 40.25 -5.52
N HIS A 376 22.11 40.88 -4.67
CA HIS A 376 21.15 40.13 -3.85
C HIS A 376 20.09 39.38 -4.68
N LEU A 377 19.61 39.97 -5.79
CA LEU A 377 18.71 39.27 -6.72
C LEU A 377 19.41 38.10 -7.44
N GLN A 378 20.72 38.20 -7.67
CA GLN A 378 21.51 37.12 -8.23
C GLN A 378 21.74 36.00 -7.20
N GLU A 379 22.09 36.32 -5.95
CA GLU A 379 22.16 35.36 -4.84
C GLU A 379 20.83 34.61 -4.66
N LEU A 380 19.69 35.33 -4.64
CA LEU A 380 18.37 34.72 -4.49
C LEU A 380 18.03 33.81 -5.68
N ARG A 381 18.44 34.18 -6.89
CA ARG A 381 18.30 33.34 -8.09
C ARG A 381 19.18 32.09 -8.02
N GLU A 382 20.40 32.21 -7.53
CA GLU A 382 21.32 31.08 -7.36
C GLU A 382 20.85 30.12 -6.26
N ALA A 383 20.31 30.65 -5.15
CA ALA A 383 19.64 29.87 -4.10
C ALA A 383 18.42 29.12 -4.65
N ALA A 384 17.51 29.80 -5.37
CA ALA A 384 16.34 29.16 -5.98
C ALA A 384 16.72 28.09 -7.03
N LEU A 385 17.81 28.30 -7.79
CA LEU A 385 18.35 27.29 -8.71
C LEU A 385 18.99 26.10 -7.97
N HIS A 386 19.57 26.32 -6.79
CA HIS A 386 20.10 25.26 -5.95
C HIS A 386 18.97 24.42 -5.32
N GLU A 387 17.91 25.07 -4.82
CA GLU A 387 16.70 24.40 -4.32
C GLU A 387 16.00 23.59 -5.42
N LEU A 388 15.86 24.15 -6.63
CA LEU A 388 15.29 23.44 -7.77
C LEU A 388 16.08 22.16 -8.10
N ARG A 389 17.42 22.25 -8.17
CA ARG A 389 18.28 21.07 -8.40
C ARG A 389 18.20 20.03 -7.28
N ALA A 390 18.07 20.46 -6.03
CA ALA A 390 17.88 19.56 -4.91
C ALA A 390 16.53 18.81 -5.00
N ALA A 391 15.45 19.52 -5.37
CA ALA A 391 14.14 18.92 -5.61
C ALA A 391 14.14 17.97 -6.83
N GLU A 392 14.85 18.33 -7.91
CA GLU A 392 15.04 17.46 -9.08
C GLU A 392 15.79 16.17 -8.71
N ALA A 393 16.87 16.25 -7.92
CA ALA A 393 17.61 15.09 -7.44
C ALA A 393 16.74 14.17 -6.55
N GLN A 394 15.96 14.74 -5.63
CA GLN A 394 15.00 13.98 -4.82
C GLN A 394 13.92 13.32 -5.69
N ARG A 395 13.42 14.00 -6.73
CA ARG A 395 12.46 13.44 -7.68
C ARG A 395 13.06 12.24 -8.44
N GLU A 396 14.32 12.32 -8.85
CA GLU A 396 15.03 11.22 -9.50
C GLU A 396 15.28 10.04 -8.55
N GLU A 397 15.67 10.29 -7.31
CA GLU A 397 15.82 9.24 -6.28
C GLU A 397 14.50 8.52 -6.01
N LEU A 398 13.41 9.27 -5.81
CA LEU A 398 12.05 8.70 -5.66
C LEU A 398 11.64 7.91 -6.90
N GLN A 399 11.94 8.38 -8.11
CA GLN A 399 11.65 7.68 -9.36
C GLN A 399 12.47 6.38 -9.49
N GLN A 400 13.73 6.36 -9.05
CA GLN A 400 14.54 5.15 -8.97
C GLN A 400 13.99 4.16 -7.94
N ASN A 401 13.60 4.63 -6.75
CA ASN A 401 13.04 3.77 -5.69
C ASN A 401 11.68 3.18 -6.10
N LEU A 402 10.82 3.96 -6.76
CA LEU A 402 9.56 3.48 -7.34
C LEU A 402 9.82 2.40 -8.42
N ASN A 403 10.86 2.57 -9.25
CA ASN A 403 11.25 1.55 -10.21
C ASN A 403 11.80 0.28 -9.54
N LYS A 404 12.63 0.39 -8.49
CA LYS A 404 13.08 -0.78 -7.70
C LYS A 404 11.89 -1.55 -7.11
N LEU A 405 10.94 -0.84 -6.49
CA LEU A 405 9.72 -1.43 -5.92
C LEU A 405 8.85 -2.10 -7.00
N LYS A 406 8.73 -1.52 -8.20
CA LYS A 406 8.07 -2.19 -9.33
C LYS A 406 8.73 -3.51 -9.69
N TYR A 407 10.06 -3.55 -9.79
CA TYR A 407 10.77 -4.78 -10.13
C TYR A 407 10.70 -5.83 -9.01
N ALA A 408 10.89 -5.44 -7.75
CA ALA A 408 10.70 -6.32 -6.59
C ALA A 408 9.28 -6.92 -6.58
N ALA A 409 8.25 -6.09 -6.72
CA ALA A 409 6.86 -6.55 -6.81
C ALA A 409 6.65 -7.51 -8.00
N THR A 410 7.29 -7.31 -9.16
CA THR A 410 7.21 -8.29 -10.26
C THR A 410 7.95 -9.59 -9.98
N GLU A 411 9.06 -9.56 -9.26
CA GLU A 411 9.78 -10.77 -8.85
C GLU A 411 8.99 -11.57 -7.82
N ASP A 412 8.43 -10.93 -6.80
CA ASP A 412 7.64 -11.60 -5.76
C ASP A 412 6.33 -12.16 -6.32
N ASN A 413 5.65 -11.42 -7.21
CA ASN A 413 4.52 -11.96 -7.97
C ASN A 413 4.92 -13.14 -8.89
N ALA A 414 6.18 -13.22 -9.33
CA ALA A 414 6.67 -14.36 -10.10
C ALA A 414 7.10 -15.55 -9.22
N ARG A 415 7.51 -15.32 -7.97
CA ARG A 415 7.80 -16.36 -6.97
C ARG A 415 6.51 -17.00 -6.46
N THR A 416 5.58 -16.19 -5.96
CA THR A 416 4.25 -16.65 -5.51
C THR A 416 3.49 -17.42 -6.60
N ARG A 417 3.53 -16.99 -7.87
CA ARG A 417 2.96 -17.77 -8.99
C ARG A 417 3.61 -19.14 -9.20
N LYS A 418 4.93 -19.28 -9.00
CA LYS A 418 5.62 -20.58 -9.10
C LYS A 418 5.24 -21.49 -7.93
N GLU A 419 5.20 -20.94 -6.72
CA GLU A 419 4.75 -21.66 -5.52
C GLU A 419 3.30 -22.12 -5.66
N GLU A 420 2.40 -21.27 -6.18
CA GLU A 420 1.03 -21.67 -6.54
C GLU A 420 0.99 -22.80 -7.58
N GLU A 421 1.82 -22.76 -8.63
CA GLU A 421 1.88 -23.84 -9.62
C GLU A 421 2.42 -25.15 -9.02
N GLU A 422 3.42 -25.10 -8.15
CA GLU A 422 3.98 -26.27 -7.46
C GLU A 422 2.96 -26.87 -6.50
N LEU A 423 2.23 -26.06 -5.74
CA LEU A 423 1.12 -26.50 -4.90
C LEU A 423 -0.02 -27.11 -5.73
N LYS A 424 -0.40 -26.50 -6.87
CA LYS A 424 -1.42 -27.06 -7.78
C LYS A 424 -0.98 -28.41 -8.37
N ARG A 425 0.29 -28.58 -8.72
CA ARG A 425 0.87 -29.87 -9.15
C ARG A 425 0.82 -30.91 -8.03
N ALA A 426 1.23 -30.53 -6.81
CA ALA A 426 1.21 -31.43 -5.65
C ALA A 426 -0.22 -31.89 -5.29
N VAL A 427 -1.21 -30.99 -5.34
CA VAL A 427 -2.63 -31.33 -5.15
C VAL A 427 -3.10 -32.32 -6.23
N ALA A 428 -2.83 -32.04 -7.51
CA ALA A 428 -3.22 -32.94 -8.60
C ALA A 428 -2.59 -34.34 -8.49
N ASP A 429 -1.36 -34.46 -7.97
CA ASP A 429 -0.72 -35.76 -7.73
C ASP A 429 -1.26 -36.48 -6.48
N VAL A 430 -1.72 -35.75 -5.46
CA VAL A 430 -2.47 -36.33 -4.33
C VAL A 430 -3.85 -36.81 -4.77
N GLU A 431 -4.56 -36.05 -5.60
CA GLU A 431 -5.85 -36.46 -6.18
C GLU A 431 -5.72 -37.74 -7.02
N LYS A 432 -4.70 -37.84 -7.88
CA LYS A 432 -4.42 -39.09 -8.63
C LYS A 432 -4.17 -40.29 -7.71
N LYS A 433 -3.41 -40.11 -6.63
CA LYS A 433 -3.15 -41.15 -5.62
C LYS A 433 -4.41 -41.53 -4.84
N LEU A 434 -5.29 -40.58 -4.56
CA LEU A 434 -6.58 -40.83 -3.94
C LEU A 434 -7.47 -41.67 -4.87
N VAL A 435 -7.55 -41.32 -6.16
CA VAL A 435 -8.32 -42.07 -7.17
C VAL A 435 -7.80 -43.50 -7.34
N SER A 436 -6.48 -43.70 -7.41
CA SER A 436 -5.92 -45.07 -7.52
C SER A 436 -6.11 -45.88 -6.24
N ALA A 437 -6.02 -45.26 -5.05
CA ALA A 437 -6.35 -45.92 -3.78
C ALA A 437 -7.84 -46.28 -3.66
N MET A 438 -8.74 -45.42 -4.16
CA MET A 438 -10.18 -45.71 -4.22
C MET A 438 -10.48 -46.87 -5.17
N ALA A 439 -9.86 -46.91 -6.36
CA ALA A 439 -10.00 -48.04 -7.29
C ALA A 439 -9.50 -49.35 -6.65
N SER A 440 -8.32 -49.32 -6.03
CA SER A 440 -7.74 -50.47 -5.32
C SER A 440 -8.65 -50.97 -4.18
N ARG A 441 -9.25 -50.06 -3.40
CA ARG A 441 -10.25 -50.39 -2.37
C ARG A 441 -11.48 -51.05 -2.98
N ASP A 442 -11.99 -50.51 -4.09
CA ASP A 442 -13.23 -51.00 -4.71
C ASP A 442 -13.03 -52.37 -5.37
N ASP A 443 -11.84 -52.66 -5.91
CA ASP A 443 -11.47 -54.00 -6.36
C ASP A 443 -11.31 -54.98 -5.19
N ALA A 444 -10.68 -54.58 -4.08
CA ALA A 444 -10.62 -55.38 -2.86
C ALA A 444 -12.02 -55.69 -2.30
N LEU A 445 -12.96 -54.74 -2.37
CA LEU A 445 -14.37 -54.94 -1.99
C LEU A 445 -15.06 -55.96 -2.91
N LYS A 446 -14.84 -55.91 -4.23
CA LYS A 446 -15.36 -56.94 -5.17
C LYS A 446 -14.85 -58.33 -4.80
N HIS A 447 -13.54 -58.48 -4.53
CA HIS A 447 -12.95 -59.75 -4.13
C HIS A 447 -13.50 -60.26 -2.80
N LEU A 448 -13.69 -59.39 -1.79
CA LEU A 448 -14.30 -59.75 -0.52
C LEU A 448 -15.78 -60.18 -0.65
N VAL A 449 -16.55 -59.51 -1.51
CA VAL A 449 -17.93 -59.92 -1.83
C VAL A 449 -17.93 -61.29 -2.50
N ALA A 450 -17.07 -61.51 -3.51
CA ALA A 450 -16.95 -62.80 -4.18
C ALA A 450 -16.58 -63.93 -3.20
N ALA A 451 -15.58 -63.71 -2.33
CA ALA A 451 -15.17 -64.66 -1.29
C ALA A 451 -16.32 -64.96 -0.30
N ASN A 452 -17.06 -63.96 0.14
CA ASN A 452 -18.25 -64.17 0.99
C ASN A 452 -19.34 -64.97 0.26
N THR A 453 -19.61 -64.72 -1.02
CA THR A 453 -20.59 -65.52 -1.78
C THR A 453 -20.14 -66.97 -1.95
N ALA A 454 -18.85 -67.23 -2.18
CA ALA A 454 -18.31 -68.57 -2.25
C ALA A 454 -18.39 -69.29 -0.88
N LEU A 455 -18.08 -68.59 0.22
CA LEU A 455 -18.23 -69.13 1.58
C LEU A 455 -19.68 -69.49 1.90
N VAL A 456 -20.66 -68.67 1.49
CA VAL A 456 -22.09 -68.98 1.64
C VAL A 456 -22.47 -70.23 0.82
N GLN A 457 -22.01 -70.35 -0.43
CA GLN A 457 -22.29 -71.54 -1.25
C GLN A 457 -21.66 -72.83 -0.69
N VAL A 458 -20.44 -72.76 -0.15
CA VAL A 458 -19.79 -73.90 0.53
C VAL A 458 -20.56 -74.26 1.80
N ALA A 459 -20.96 -73.26 2.59
CA ALA A 459 -21.76 -73.43 3.78
C ALA A 459 -23.10 -74.12 3.49
N GLU A 460 -23.86 -73.68 2.49
CA GLU A 460 -25.13 -74.29 2.07
C GLU A 460 -24.96 -75.75 1.63
N LYS A 461 -23.90 -76.08 0.89
CA LYS A 461 -23.57 -77.47 0.51
C LYS A 461 -23.24 -78.33 1.75
N LEU A 462 -22.53 -77.77 2.72
CA LEU A 462 -22.19 -78.45 3.98
C LEU A 462 -23.39 -78.62 4.91
N GLU A 463 -24.33 -77.67 4.97
CA GLU A 463 -25.61 -77.85 5.67
C GLU A 463 -26.37 -79.06 5.11
N GLY A 464 -26.41 -79.19 3.78
CA GLY A 464 -27.06 -80.32 3.09
C GLY A 464 -26.39 -81.68 3.34
N LEU A 465 -25.05 -81.72 3.46
CA LEU A 465 -24.29 -82.96 3.71
C LEU A 465 -24.22 -83.37 5.19
N MET A 466 -24.26 -82.40 6.12
CA MET A 466 -24.11 -82.67 7.56
C MET A 466 -25.43 -82.64 8.35
N GLY A 467 -26.50 -82.08 7.79
CA GLY A 467 -27.80 -81.93 8.47
C GLY A 467 -27.81 -80.91 9.62
N GLN A 468 -26.71 -80.19 9.85
CA GLN A 468 -26.59 -79.11 10.83
C GLN A 468 -26.89 -77.77 10.16
N LYS A 469 -27.71 -76.94 10.80
CA LYS A 469 -28.03 -75.57 10.35
C LYS A 469 -27.14 -74.54 11.04
N ILE A 470 -26.72 -73.52 10.29
CA ILE A 470 -25.85 -72.44 10.75
C ILE A 470 -26.67 -71.35 11.43
N ALA A 471 -26.16 -70.83 12.55
CA ALA A 471 -26.71 -69.65 13.19
C ALA A 471 -26.43 -68.40 12.33
N ARG A 472 -27.48 -67.79 11.77
CA ARG A 472 -27.36 -66.56 10.97
C ARG A 472 -27.27 -65.34 11.90
N ASN A 473 -26.10 -64.70 11.92
CA ASN A 473 -25.81 -63.53 12.75
C ASN A 473 -26.21 -62.22 12.05
N PRO A 474 -26.64 -61.16 12.77
CA PRO A 474 -27.04 -59.88 12.17
C PRO A 474 -25.87 -58.99 11.73
N SER A 475 -24.64 -59.28 12.17
CA SER A 475 -23.44 -58.50 11.82
C SER A 475 -22.67 -59.19 10.68
N PRO A 476 -22.41 -58.52 9.54
CA PRO A 476 -21.69 -59.10 8.40
C PRO A 476 -20.29 -59.63 8.75
N ALA A 477 -19.57 -58.93 9.63
CA ALA A 477 -18.22 -59.34 10.05
C ALA A 477 -18.24 -60.61 10.91
N LEU A 478 -19.15 -60.69 11.91
CA LEU A 478 -19.35 -61.92 12.67
C LEU A 478 -19.86 -63.05 11.77
N GLN A 479 -20.73 -62.74 10.81
CA GLN A 479 -21.30 -63.75 9.93
C GLN A 479 -20.24 -64.40 9.05
N ALA A 480 -19.34 -63.61 8.44
CA ALA A 480 -18.20 -64.13 7.70
C ALA A 480 -17.29 -65.03 8.57
N ALA A 481 -16.96 -64.60 9.80
CA ALA A 481 -16.16 -65.40 10.73
C ALA A 481 -16.84 -66.74 11.08
N THR A 482 -18.14 -66.73 11.42
CA THR A 482 -18.88 -67.96 11.74
C THR A 482 -19.08 -68.89 10.53
N LEU A 483 -19.20 -68.35 9.31
CA LEU A 483 -19.22 -69.14 8.08
C LEU A 483 -17.86 -69.82 7.82
N ILE A 484 -16.74 -69.09 7.99
CA ILE A 484 -15.39 -69.65 7.84
C ILE A 484 -15.15 -70.77 8.85
N GLU A 485 -15.52 -70.57 10.12
CA GLU A 485 -15.38 -71.59 11.18
C GLU A 485 -16.22 -72.84 10.88
N PHE A 486 -17.49 -72.66 10.50
CA PHE A 486 -18.37 -73.77 10.10
C PHE A 486 -17.83 -74.53 8.89
N CYS A 487 -17.44 -73.83 7.82
CA CYS A 487 -16.88 -74.45 6.63
C CYS A 487 -15.59 -75.22 6.93
N SER A 488 -14.71 -74.65 7.75
CA SER A 488 -13.44 -75.29 8.15
C SER A 488 -13.67 -76.56 8.96
N ASN A 489 -14.61 -76.54 9.92
CA ASN A 489 -14.90 -77.68 10.78
C ASN A 489 -15.70 -78.76 10.04
N GLY A 490 -16.64 -78.36 9.17
CA GLY A 490 -17.38 -79.28 8.31
C GLY A 490 -16.49 -80.00 7.30
N ALA A 491 -15.57 -79.28 6.64
CA ALA A 491 -14.58 -79.88 5.74
C ALA A 491 -13.67 -80.89 6.46
N ARG A 492 -13.16 -80.56 7.65
CA ARG A 492 -12.37 -81.51 8.48
C ARG A 492 -13.17 -82.75 8.87
N ASN A 493 -14.44 -82.58 9.25
CA ASN A 493 -15.31 -83.70 9.63
C ASN A 493 -15.67 -84.61 8.44
N LEU A 494 -15.77 -84.08 7.21
CA LEU A 494 -15.94 -84.87 6.00
C LEU A 494 -14.64 -85.59 5.62
N LEU A 495 -13.49 -84.90 5.68
CA LEU A 495 -12.18 -85.49 5.42
C LEU A 495 -11.89 -86.67 6.36
N ALA A 496 -12.26 -86.56 7.65
CA ALA A 496 -12.11 -87.65 8.63
C ALA A 496 -13.12 -88.81 8.44
N LYS A 497 -14.15 -88.66 7.59
CA LYS A 497 -15.15 -89.69 7.26
C LYS A 497 -14.92 -90.36 5.92
N LEU A 498 -14.10 -89.77 5.05
CA LEU A 498 -13.64 -90.43 3.84
C LEU A 498 -12.64 -91.52 4.22
N PRO A 499 -12.82 -92.78 3.78
CA PRO A 499 -11.76 -93.77 3.90
C PRO A 499 -10.58 -93.26 3.08
N SER A 500 -9.38 -93.24 3.67
CA SER A 500 -8.14 -92.92 2.95
C SER A 500 -8.04 -93.85 1.73
N PRO A 501 -8.07 -93.34 0.49
CA PRO A 501 -7.68 -94.17 -0.63
C PRO A 501 -6.19 -94.46 -0.46
N GLU A 502 -5.83 -95.74 -0.46
CA GLU A 502 -4.47 -96.17 -0.81
C GLU A 502 -4.26 -95.76 -2.27
N LEU A 503 -3.74 -94.53 -2.45
CA LEU A 503 -3.28 -94.07 -3.76
C LEU A 503 -2.00 -94.82 -4.08
N ASP A 504 -2.15 -95.92 -4.83
CA ASP A 504 -1.04 -96.65 -5.43
C ASP A 504 -0.10 -95.66 -6.14
N GLU A 505 1.18 -95.74 -5.78
CA GLU A 505 2.27 -94.83 -6.14
C GLU A 505 2.71 -94.93 -7.62
N LYS A 506 1.76 -95.22 -8.53
CA LYS A 506 1.98 -95.68 -9.92
C LYS A 506 1.13 -94.99 -10.99
N THR A 507 0.47 -93.89 -10.66
CA THR A 507 -0.27 -93.04 -11.62
C THR A 507 0.24 -91.60 -11.63
N ILE A 508 1.55 -91.42 -11.47
CA ILE A 508 2.27 -90.15 -11.68
C ILE A 508 3.41 -90.38 -12.71
N THR A 509 3.06 -91.04 -13.80
CA THR A 509 3.83 -91.07 -15.03
C THR A 509 2.84 -90.86 -16.17
N ASP A 510 3.14 -89.89 -17.02
CA ASP A 510 2.41 -89.55 -18.25
C ASP A 510 1.04 -88.86 -18.04
N GLU A 511 1.06 -87.59 -17.64
CA GLU A 511 0.20 -86.54 -18.24
C GLU A 511 0.78 -85.14 -17.97
N ASP A 512 1.49 -84.64 -19.00
CA ASP A 512 1.84 -83.28 -19.40
C ASP A 512 2.49 -82.26 -18.43
N GLU A 513 3.57 -81.65 -18.94
CA GLU A 513 4.34 -80.58 -18.31
C GLU A 513 3.60 -79.24 -18.33
N GLU A 514 3.53 -78.57 -17.18
CA GLU A 514 3.65 -77.11 -17.09
C GLU A 514 4.19 -76.71 -15.70
N GLU A 515 5.46 -77.04 -15.42
CA GLU A 515 6.20 -76.50 -14.27
C GLU A 515 6.52 -75.01 -14.50
N ASP A 516 5.49 -74.17 -14.34
CA ASP A 516 5.63 -72.73 -14.37
C ASP A 516 6.47 -72.30 -13.15
N SER A 517 7.77 -72.10 -13.40
CA SER A 517 8.80 -71.89 -12.39
C SER A 517 8.65 -70.54 -11.71
N LEU A 518 7.70 -70.46 -10.76
CA LEU A 518 7.48 -69.31 -9.89
C LEU A 518 8.60 -69.17 -8.86
N SER A 519 9.76 -68.76 -9.37
CA SER A 519 10.83 -68.09 -8.62
C SER A 519 10.25 -66.86 -7.93
N LEU A 520 9.80 -67.03 -6.69
CA LEU A 520 9.41 -65.93 -5.81
C LEU A 520 10.62 -64.99 -5.63
N PRO A 521 10.54 -63.72 -6.08
CA PRO A 521 11.64 -62.79 -5.89
C PRO A 521 11.87 -62.56 -4.39
N LEU A 522 13.09 -62.85 -3.91
CA LEU A 522 13.46 -62.73 -2.49
C LEU A 522 13.44 -61.29 -1.93
N GLU A 523 13.07 -60.30 -2.73
CA GLU A 523 13.03 -58.88 -2.35
C GLU A 523 11.76 -58.48 -1.58
N ASN A 524 10.71 -59.33 -1.55
CA ASN A 524 9.43 -59.03 -0.87
C ASN A 524 9.31 -59.56 0.58
N LEU A 525 10.43 -59.72 1.29
CA LEU A 525 10.46 -59.99 2.74
C LEU A 525 11.28 -58.97 3.55
N ARG A 526 11.11 -57.66 3.25
CA ARG A 526 11.56 -56.56 4.12
C ARG A 526 10.66 -55.32 4.02
N ILE A 527 9.59 -55.30 4.80
CA ILE A 527 8.99 -54.02 5.23
C ILE A 527 9.99 -53.39 6.20
N SER A 528 10.87 -52.53 5.69
CA SER A 528 11.68 -51.66 6.54
C SER A 528 10.77 -50.62 7.17
N LEU A 529 10.38 -50.82 8.43
CA LEU A 529 9.78 -49.77 9.26
C LEU A 529 10.85 -48.71 9.57
N THR A 530 11.09 -47.82 8.60
CA THR A 530 11.81 -46.58 8.86
C THR A 530 10.98 -45.74 9.82
N MET A 531 11.41 -45.68 11.08
CA MET A 531 10.93 -44.71 12.05
C MET A 531 11.28 -43.29 11.57
N THR A 532 10.39 -42.70 10.76
CA THR A 532 10.44 -41.29 10.37
C THR A 532 9.99 -40.42 11.53
N ASN A 533 10.86 -40.30 12.54
CA ASN A 533 10.81 -39.12 13.40
C ASN A 533 11.23 -37.91 12.56
N ASN A 534 10.52 -36.79 12.74
CA ASN A 534 10.73 -35.48 12.10
C ASN A 534 10.32 -35.34 10.61
N THR A 535 9.01 -35.26 10.33
CA THR A 535 8.47 -34.31 9.32
C THR A 535 7.00 -33.95 9.64
N LEU A 536 6.74 -33.39 10.83
CA LEU A 536 5.42 -32.83 11.18
C LEU A 536 5.57 -31.55 12.03
N GLN A 537 6.37 -30.60 11.55
CA GLN A 537 6.36 -29.25 12.10
C GLN A 537 6.90 -28.22 11.08
N GLN A 538 6.05 -27.79 10.14
CA GLN A 538 6.11 -26.48 9.49
C GLN A 538 4.85 -26.27 8.63
N SER A 539 3.86 -25.61 9.23
CA SER A 539 2.69 -25.02 8.55
C SER A 539 2.20 -23.84 9.40
N ALA A 540 3.10 -22.90 9.70
CA ALA A 540 2.72 -21.59 10.20
C ALA A 540 2.66 -20.65 8.98
N PRO A 541 1.60 -19.85 8.81
CA PRO A 541 1.53 -18.90 7.69
C PRO A 541 2.61 -17.82 7.89
N GLN A 542 3.49 -17.67 6.89
CA GLN A 542 4.44 -16.55 6.88
C GLN A 542 3.68 -15.25 6.61
N GLN A 543 3.64 -14.38 7.61
CA GLN A 543 3.29 -12.99 7.42
C GLN A 543 4.41 -12.30 6.63
N VAL A 544 4.01 -11.51 5.64
CA VAL A 544 4.92 -10.63 4.89
C VAL A 544 5.09 -9.35 5.71
N GLU A 545 6.25 -9.16 6.34
CA GLU A 545 6.70 -7.87 6.85
C GLU A 545 8.16 -7.59 6.43
N GLU A 546 8.47 -6.31 6.39
CA GLU A 546 9.36 -5.61 5.47
C GLU A 546 10.89 -5.83 5.65
N GLU A 547 11.62 -5.50 4.58
CA GLU A 547 13.09 -5.56 4.45
C GLU A 547 13.86 -4.98 5.66
N SER A 548 14.67 -5.84 6.30
CA SER A 548 15.83 -5.41 7.08
C SER A 548 17.12 -5.70 6.31
N GLY A 549 17.88 -4.65 5.97
CA GLY A 549 19.05 -4.71 5.08
C GLY A 549 20.24 -5.57 5.56
N ASP A 550 20.17 -6.15 6.76
CA ASP A 550 21.20 -7.06 7.28
C ASP A 550 21.13 -8.46 6.62
N GLU A 551 19.96 -8.91 6.16
CA GLU A 551 19.84 -10.21 5.48
C GLU A 551 20.57 -10.24 4.14
N GLU A 552 20.57 -9.13 3.37
CA GLU A 552 21.30 -9.09 2.10
C GLU A 552 22.82 -9.19 2.32
N ALA A 553 23.33 -8.64 3.42
CA ALA A 553 24.74 -8.77 3.81
C ALA A 553 25.10 -10.21 4.21
N VAL A 554 24.19 -10.94 4.87
CA VAL A 554 24.35 -12.37 5.20
C VAL A 554 24.24 -13.23 3.93
N ALA A 555 23.23 -13.01 3.09
CA ALA A 555 23.04 -13.71 1.83
C ALA A 555 24.24 -13.52 0.89
N ARG A 556 24.74 -12.29 0.72
CA ARG A 556 25.98 -12.01 -0.05
C ARG A 556 27.21 -12.71 0.53
N ARG A 557 27.33 -12.82 1.86
CA ARG A 557 28.43 -13.58 2.51
C ARG A 557 28.30 -15.09 2.31
N VAL A 558 27.09 -15.64 2.32
CA VAL A 558 26.81 -17.06 2.03
C VAL A 558 27.06 -17.38 0.56
N LEU A 559 26.53 -16.59 -0.37
CA LEU A 559 26.81 -16.69 -1.81
C LEU A 559 28.30 -16.54 -2.14
N LYS A 560 29.01 -15.64 -1.45
CA LYS A 560 30.47 -15.50 -1.60
C LYS A 560 31.22 -16.73 -1.07
N ARG A 561 30.81 -17.34 0.04
CA ARG A 561 31.39 -18.63 0.50
C ARG A 561 31.09 -19.78 -0.46
N ALA A 562 29.86 -19.90 -0.95
CA ALA A 562 29.46 -20.95 -1.89
C ALA A 562 30.23 -20.84 -3.22
N SER A 563 30.33 -19.63 -3.79
CA SER A 563 31.12 -19.41 -5.02
C SER A 563 32.63 -19.60 -4.79
N GLN A 564 33.17 -19.19 -3.65
CA GLN A 564 34.56 -19.49 -3.25
C GLN A 564 34.81 -21.02 -3.19
N GLN A 565 33.92 -21.80 -2.57
CA GLN A 565 34.02 -23.26 -2.50
C GLN A 565 33.94 -23.92 -3.89
N VAL A 566 33.10 -23.41 -4.79
CA VAL A 566 33.03 -23.90 -6.18
C VAL A 566 34.32 -23.59 -6.95
N VAL A 567 34.93 -22.42 -6.73
CA VAL A 567 36.24 -22.06 -7.32
C VAL A 567 37.36 -22.95 -6.77
N GLU A 568 37.38 -23.21 -5.46
CA GLU A 568 38.36 -24.09 -4.80
C GLU A 568 38.20 -25.56 -5.20
N ALA A 569 36.96 -26.05 -5.39
CA ALA A 569 36.69 -27.38 -5.93
C ALA A 569 37.13 -27.51 -7.41
N LYS A 570 36.98 -26.45 -8.20
CA LYS A 570 37.43 -26.42 -9.61
C LYS A 570 38.95 -26.25 -9.73
N SER A 571 39.61 -25.50 -8.84
CA SER A 571 41.09 -25.37 -8.84
C SER A 571 41.77 -26.66 -8.39
N ARG A 572 41.23 -27.35 -7.37
CA ARG A 572 41.70 -28.70 -6.96
C ARG A 572 41.58 -29.76 -8.07
N LYS A 573 40.64 -29.62 -9.00
CA LYS A 573 40.54 -30.49 -10.19
C LYS A 573 41.57 -30.19 -11.28
N ARG A 574 42.22 -29.02 -11.29
CA ARG A 574 43.28 -28.67 -12.26
C ARG A 574 44.69 -29.06 -11.81
N ASN A 575 44.95 -29.18 -10.51
CA ASN A 575 46.27 -29.54 -9.96
C ASN A 575 46.33 -30.98 -9.41
N LYS A 576 46.05 -31.98 -10.26
CA LYS A 576 46.53 -33.35 -10.02
C LYS A 576 47.86 -33.55 -10.76
N PRO A 577 48.98 -33.86 -10.10
CA PRO A 577 50.21 -34.20 -10.81
C PRO A 577 50.02 -35.53 -11.55
N VAL A 578 50.45 -35.59 -12.81
CA VAL A 578 50.42 -36.81 -13.61
C VAL A 578 51.48 -37.77 -13.07
N THR A 579 51.05 -38.83 -12.39
CA THR A 579 51.94 -39.92 -12.00
C THR A 579 52.15 -40.86 -13.19
N THR A 580 53.28 -40.70 -13.88
CA THR A 580 53.73 -41.62 -14.93
C THR A 580 54.17 -42.95 -14.28
N SER A 581 53.33 -43.97 -14.39
CA SER A 581 53.71 -45.34 -14.02
C SER A 581 54.69 -45.91 -15.06
N PHE A 582 55.96 -46.03 -14.69
CA PHE A 582 56.95 -46.80 -15.45
C PHE A 582 56.49 -48.26 -15.58
N LYS A 583 56.68 -48.84 -16.76
CA LYS A 583 56.79 -50.29 -16.94
C LYS A 583 58.27 -50.65 -17.01
N SER A 584 58.63 -51.71 -16.30
CA SER A 584 59.73 -52.62 -16.67
C SER A 584 59.11 -53.90 -17.22
#